data_AF-A0A4Q1IQ71-F1
#
_entry.id   AF-A0A4Q1IQ71-F1
#
_cell.length_a   1.000
_cell.length_b   1.000
_cell.length_c   1.000
_cell.angle_alpha   90.00
_cell.angle_beta   90.00
_cell.angle_gamma   90.00
#
_symmetry.space_group_name_H-M   'P 1'
#
loop_
_entity.id
_entity.type
_entity.pdbx_description
1 polymer ?
#
loop_
_entity_poly.entity_id
_entity_poly.type
_entity_poly.pdbx_seq_one_letter_code
_entity_poly.pdbx_strand_id
1 'polypeptide(L)'
;MKRYNSIGELLIDYREINNISQVEFAETVNVDARTVQRWERGETLIKSDKEEEIVVNTFLPYQLIRNLNSAIVIPTYYDFRIRKYSTNELSNDLPDAAWFKKEFSITNNNIRKIDYDYDIKYLKKFIGVKQDLPKNNLLAIRKAVEILPELNLIITDDAGYYAGHVVIFPINEATFLKLRNKEMKEEEITINDLVDYKNHENPIFYNFDIAADNNYSLYFLVNTILKFFSDFKNKEYTYCCIATRHDSFLLYEQLALNIVWKEEPKLNKMNLEIYPRFYEGTLNSFLEK
;
A
#
# COMPACT_ATOMS: atom_id res chain seq x y z
N MET A 1 9.51 13.45 0.38
CA MET A 1 10.34 12.30 0.82
C MET A 1 11.68 12.81 1.34
N LYS A 2 12.27 12.21 2.38
CA LYS A 2 13.62 12.55 2.85
C LYS A 2 14.66 11.82 1.97
N ARG A 3 15.73 12.50 1.57
CA ARG A 3 16.86 11.87 0.87
C ARG A 3 17.81 11.27 1.89
N TYR A 4 18.12 9.98 1.74
CA TYR A 4 19.09 9.27 2.56
C TYR A 4 20.38 9.07 1.77
N ASN A 5 21.51 9.36 2.41
CA ASN A 5 22.85 9.21 1.83
C ASN A 5 23.63 8.04 2.43
N SER A 6 23.06 7.34 3.40
CA SER A 6 23.62 6.12 3.96
C SER A 6 22.53 5.23 4.55
N ILE A 7 22.81 3.94 4.70
CA ILE A 7 21.94 3.02 5.43
C ILE A 7 21.80 3.41 6.90
N GLY A 8 22.85 3.97 7.49
CA GLY A 8 22.84 4.37 8.90
C GLY A 8 21.82 5.47 9.22
N GLU A 9 21.71 6.48 8.35
CA GLU A 9 20.68 7.53 8.45
C GLU A 9 19.27 6.94 8.43
N LEU A 10 19.01 5.96 7.56
CA LEU A 10 17.71 5.31 7.45
C LEU A 10 17.36 4.49 8.70
N LEU A 11 18.34 3.76 9.25
CA LEU A 11 18.14 2.94 10.44
C LEU A 11 17.89 3.80 11.69
N ILE A 12 18.59 4.92 11.85
CA ILE A 12 18.35 5.89 12.93
C ILE A 12 16.90 6.39 12.86
N ASP A 13 16.48 6.91 11.71
CA ASP A 13 15.11 7.40 11.52
C ASP A 13 14.07 6.30 11.74
N TYR A 14 14.31 5.09 11.24
CA TYR A 14 13.40 3.94 11.46
C TYR A 14 13.24 3.69 12.97
N ARG A 15 14.33 3.66 13.72
CA ARG A 15 14.27 3.42 15.16
C ARG A 15 13.56 4.54 15.92
N GLU A 16 13.85 5.80 15.58
CA GLU A 16 13.21 6.96 16.21
C GLU A 16 11.70 6.97 15.96
N ILE A 17 11.27 6.72 14.72
CA ILE A 17 9.85 6.66 14.35
C ILE A 17 9.11 5.52 15.06
N ASN A 18 9.78 4.38 15.26
CA ASN A 18 9.19 3.24 15.95
C ASN A 18 9.43 3.26 17.46
N ASN A 19 10.10 4.30 17.98
CA ASN A 19 10.46 4.45 19.39
C ASN A 19 11.19 3.21 19.97
N ILE A 20 12.17 2.68 19.24
CA ILE A 20 12.99 1.54 19.66
C ILE A 20 14.47 1.92 19.81
N SER A 21 15.13 1.32 20.80
CA SER A 21 16.55 1.45 21.05
C SER A 21 17.40 0.65 20.05
N GLN A 22 18.71 0.91 20.02
CA GLN A 22 19.66 0.10 19.24
C GLN A 22 19.65 -1.38 19.68
N VAL A 23 19.41 -1.65 20.97
CA VAL A 23 19.38 -3.00 21.54
C VAL A 23 18.14 -3.75 21.03
N GLU A 24 16.96 -3.14 21.12
CA GLU A 24 15.71 -3.75 20.62
C GLU A 24 15.77 -3.99 19.10
N PHE A 25 16.36 -3.05 18.35
CA PHE A 25 16.58 -3.26 16.91
C PHE A 25 17.56 -4.41 16.63
N ALA A 26 18.64 -4.51 17.40
CA ALA A 26 19.62 -5.58 17.26
C ALA A 26 19.01 -6.97 17.55
N GLU A 27 18.15 -7.07 18.57
CA GLU A 27 17.39 -8.27 18.89
C GLU A 27 16.45 -8.68 17.73
N THR A 28 15.79 -7.70 17.12
CA THR A 28 14.87 -7.92 15.99
C THR A 28 15.54 -8.56 14.77
N VAL A 29 16.82 -8.24 14.52
CA VAL A 29 17.61 -8.77 13.39
C VAL A 29 18.76 -9.68 13.84
N ASN A 30 18.64 -10.21 15.06
CA ASN A 30 19.53 -11.21 15.65
C ASN A 30 21.03 -10.89 15.48
N VAL A 31 21.44 -9.72 15.97
CA VAL A 31 22.84 -9.27 16.04
C VAL A 31 23.15 -8.62 17.39
N ASP A 32 24.43 -8.35 17.67
CA ASP A 32 24.83 -7.56 18.85
C ASP A 32 24.60 -6.06 18.62
N ALA A 33 24.25 -5.31 19.68
CA ALA A 33 24.01 -3.86 19.62
C ALA A 33 25.20 -3.06 19.04
N ARG A 34 26.45 -3.51 19.24
CA ARG A 34 27.63 -2.88 18.62
C ARG A 34 27.64 -3.03 17.10
N THR A 35 27.01 -4.09 16.58
CA THR A 35 26.86 -4.27 15.12
C THR A 35 25.93 -3.21 14.56
N VAL A 36 24.80 -2.96 15.21
CA VAL A 36 23.88 -1.87 14.84
C VAL A 36 24.56 -0.51 14.94
N GLN A 37 25.33 -0.26 16.01
CA GLN A 37 26.10 0.99 16.16
C GLN A 37 27.09 1.21 15.00
N ARG A 38 27.76 0.16 14.54
CA ARG A 38 28.66 0.21 13.38
C ARG A 38 27.91 0.51 12.10
N TRP A 39 26.73 -0.10 11.89
CA TRP A 39 25.87 0.19 10.73
C TRP A 39 25.39 1.64 10.72
N GLU A 40 24.92 2.15 11.87
CA GLU A 40 24.44 3.54 12.00
C GLU A 40 25.55 4.57 11.77
N ARG A 41 26.79 4.23 12.12
CA ARG A 41 27.97 5.08 11.87
C ARG A 41 28.60 4.88 10.49
N GLY A 42 28.10 3.94 9.69
CA GLY A 42 28.69 3.60 8.39
C GLY A 42 30.08 2.93 8.47
N GLU A 43 30.43 2.35 9.61
CA GLU A 43 31.74 1.69 9.82
C GLU A 43 31.84 0.34 9.07
N THR A 44 30.72 -0.34 8.87
CA THR A 44 30.65 -1.65 8.19
C THR A 44 29.38 -1.78 7.37
N LEU A 45 29.47 -2.46 6.22
CA LEU A 45 28.29 -2.85 5.44
C LEU A 45 27.51 -3.98 6.12
N ILE A 46 26.21 -4.01 5.89
CA ILE A 46 25.31 -5.08 6.28
C ILE A 46 25.52 -6.26 5.32
N LYS A 47 25.68 -7.47 5.84
CA LYS A 47 25.79 -8.68 5.02
C LYS A 47 24.44 -9.04 4.42
N SER A 48 24.42 -9.72 3.27
CA SER A 48 23.18 -10.02 2.55
C SER A 48 22.16 -10.77 3.40
N ASP A 49 22.55 -11.79 4.16
CA ASP A 49 21.66 -12.50 5.10
C ASP A 49 20.97 -11.56 6.09
N LYS A 50 21.67 -10.52 6.53
CA LYS A 50 21.12 -9.48 7.42
C LYS A 50 20.32 -8.41 6.70
N GLU A 51 20.58 -8.12 5.42
CA GLU A 51 19.70 -7.29 4.60
C GLU A 51 18.29 -7.93 4.53
N GLU A 52 18.23 -9.25 4.29
CA GLU A 52 16.96 -9.98 4.21
C GLU A 52 16.20 -9.94 5.54
N GLU A 53 16.89 -10.20 6.66
CA GLU A 53 16.30 -10.10 8.00
C GLU A 53 15.76 -8.69 8.28
N ILE A 54 16.48 -7.63 7.88
CA ILE A 54 16.00 -6.25 8.02
C ILE A 54 14.73 -6.07 7.20
N VAL A 55 14.70 -6.49 5.93
CA VAL A 55 13.51 -6.33 5.08
C VAL A 55 12.30 -7.04 5.66
N VAL A 56 12.44 -8.29 6.08
CA VAL A 56 11.34 -9.08 6.66
C VAL A 56 10.85 -8.48 7.98
N ASN A 57 11.75 -7.99 8.82
CA ASN A 57 11.38 -7.48 10.14
C ASN A 57 10.92 -6.03 10.14
N THR A 58 11.38 -5.19 9.21
CA THR A 58 11.03 -3.76 9.16
C THR A 58 9.99 -3.42 8.08
N PHE A 59 9.87 -4.29 7.07
CA PHE A 59 9.15 -4.02 5.83
C PHE A 59 9.65 -2.75 5.12
N LEU A 60 10.92 -2.40 5.32
CA LEU A 60 11.61 -1.46 4.44
C LEU A 60 11.82 -2.14 3.09
N PRO A 61 11.64 -1.43 1.95
CA PRO A 61 11.82 -2.02 0.63
C PRO A 61 13.24 -2.57 0.45
N TYR A 62 13.39 -3.77 -0.13
CA TYR A 62 14.70 -4.39 -0.29
C TYR A 62 15.62 -3.53 -1.16
N GLN A 63 15.11 -2.97 -2.26
CA GLN A 63 15.89 -2.08 -3.11
C GLN A 63 16.38 -0.81 -2.38
N LEU A 64 15.60 -0.28 -1.43
CA LEU A 64 16.01 0.85 -0.60
C LEU A 64 17.21 0.47 0.27
N ILE A 65 17.12 -0.66 0.98
CA ILE A 65 18.22 -1.18 1.81
C ILE A 65 19.46 -1.42 0.96
N ARG A 66 19.28 -2.08 -0.18
CA ARG A 66 20.38 -2.45 -1.07
C ARG A 66 21.11 -1.24 -1.64
N ASN A 67 20.37 -0.21 -2.08
CA ASN A 67 20.95 1.03 -2.59
C ASN A 67 21.83 1.72 -1.55
N LEU A 68 21.33 1.82 -0.31
CA LEU A 68 21.97 2.54 0.79
C LEU A 68 23.09 1.75 1.46
N ASN A 69 23.11 0.43 1.32
CA ASN A 69 24.12 -0.48 1.86
C ASN A 69 25.17 -0.94 0.83
N SER A 70 25.24 -0.28 -0.33
CA SER A 70 26.22 -0.61 -1.36
C SER A 70 27.58 0.06 -1.09
N ALA A 71 28.67 -0.54 -1.61
CA ALA A 71 30.03 -0.01 -1.43
C ALA A 71 30.19 1.41 -2.01
N ILE A 72 29.48 1.69 -3.10
CA ILE A 72 29.28 3.04 -3.63
C ILE A 72 27.79 3.33 -3.46
N VAL A 73 27.46 4.05 -2.39
CA VAL A 73 26.08 4.34 -2.00
C VAL A 73 25.32 4.98 -3.15
N ILE A 74 24.10 4.51 -3.38
CA ILE A 74 23.13 5.12 -4.28
C ILE A 74 22.12 5.89 -3.40
N PRO A 75 22.23 7.23 -3.28
CA PRO A 75 21.31 8.00 -2.46
C PRO A 75 19.87 7.79 -2.91
N THR A 76 18.99 7.50 -1.97
CA THR A 76 17.59 7.13 -2.25
C THR A 76 16.66 7.94 -1.36
N TYR A 77 15.56 8.42 -1.94
CA TYR A 77 14.52 9.12 -1.22
C TYR A 77 13.57 8.10 -0.59
N TYR A 78 13.12 8.36 0.64
CA TYR A 78 12.12 7.52 1.30
C TYR A 78 11.18 8.35 2.18
N ASP A 79 9.94 7.90 2.30
CA ASP A 79 8.95 8.48 3.20
C ASP A 79 8.25 7.37 4.00
N PHE A 80 8.47 7.36 5.31
CA PHE A 80 7.91 6.38 6.23
C PHE A 80 6.38 6.44 6.32
N ARG A 81 5.75 7.60 6.07
CA ARG A 81 4.29 7.77 6.16
C ARG A 81 3.55 7.00 5.10
N ILE A 82 4.13 6.96 3.90
CA ILE A 82 3.58 6.27 2.75
C ILE A 82 4.35 5.00 2.39
N ARG A 83 5.44 4.72 3.11
CA ARG A 83 6.35 3.58 2.94
C ARG A 83 6.81 3.39 1.49
N LYS A 84 7.16 4.50 0.86
CA LYS A 84 7.50 4.59 -0.57
C LYS A 84 8.90 5.18 -0.75
N TYR A 85 9.71 4.57 -1.60
CA TYR A 85 11.02 5.04 -2.01
C TYR A 85 11.03 5.58 -3.45
N SER A 86 12.05 6.36 -3.76
CA SER A 86 12.33 6.88 -5.10
C SER A 86 13.84 7.03 -5.30
N THR A 87 14.36 6.65 -6.47
CA THR A 87 15.80 6.74 -6.79
C THR A 87 16.22 8.12 -7.29
N ASN A 88 15.26 8.98 -7.61
CA ASN A 88 15.49 10.35 -8.06
C ASN A 88 14.37 11.28 -7.58
N GLU A 89 14.65 12.57 -7.55
CA GLU A 89 13.71 13.56 -7.02
C GLU A 89 12.44 13.69 -7.87
N LEU A 90 12.56 13.52 -9.19
CA LEU A 90 11.45 13.65 -10.15
C LEU A 90 10.37 12.58 -9.94
N SER A 91 10.71 11.41 -9.41
CA SER A 91 9.75 10.34 -9.11
C SER A 91 9.29 10.29 -7.64
N ASN A 92 9.55 11.34 -6.85
CA ASN A 92 9.06 11.43 -5.47
C ASN A 92 7.53 11.47 -5.43
N ASP A 93 6.96 12.37 -6.23
CA ASP A 93 5.51 12.62 -6.25
C ASP A 93 4.75 11.50 -6.96
N LEU A 94 3.45 11.39 -6.68
CA LEU A 94 2.59 10.51 -7.45
C LEU A 94 2.42 11.09 -8.88
N PRO A 95 2.56 10.25 -9.92
CA PRO A 95 2.33 10.69 -11.29
C PRO A 95 0.86 10.92 -11.55
N ASP A 96 0.55 11.67 -12.62
CA ASP A 96 -0.82 11.91 -13.06
C ASP A 96 -1.56 10.59 -13.37
N ALA A 97 -2.87 10.57 -13.10
CA ALA A 97 -3.74 9.42 -13.32
C ALA A 97 -3.58 8.83 -14.72
N ALA A 98 -3.46 9.68 -15.74
CA ALA A 98 -3.30 9.29 -17.13
C ALA A 98 -2.08 8.38 -17.38
N TRP A 99 -1.03 8.49 -16.55
CA TRP A 99 0.12 7.60 -16.63
C TRP A 99 -0.29 6.14 -16.45
N PHE A 100 -1.15 5.84 -15.48
CA PHE A 100 -1.54 4.48 -15.12
C PHE A 100 -2.34 3.73 -16.19
N LYS A 101 -2.91 4.42 -17.17
CA LYS A 101 -3.63 3.81 -18.30
C LYS A 101 -2.92 3.97 -19.66
N LYS A 102 -1.64 4.37 -19.68
CA LYS A 102 -0.90 4.58 -20.93
C LYS A 102 -0.82 3.32 -21.79
N GLU A 103 -0.67 2.17 -21.16
CA GLU A 103 -0.56 0.89 -21.87
C GLU A 103 -1.15 -0.24 -21.01
N PHE A 104 -2.22 -0.86 -21.49
CA PHE A 104 -2.86 -1.99 -20.82
C PHE A 104 -2.26 -3.34 -21.24
N SER A 105 -1.39 -3.38 -22.25
CA SER A 105 -0.70 -4.59 -22.69
C SER A 105 0.54 -4.92 -21.88
N ILE A 106 1.13 -3.96 -21.16
CA ILE A 106 2.32 -4.23 -20.34
C ILE A 106 1.92 -5.06 -19.13
N THR A 107 2.59 -6.19 -18.97
CA THR A 107 2.43 -7.09 -17.82
C THR A 107 3.67 -7.04 -16.95
N ASN A 108 3.50 -7.31 -15.66
CA ASN A 108 4.61 -7.57 -14.74
C ASN A 108 4.44 -8.99 -14.18
N ASN A 109 5.47 -9.82 -14.28
CA ASN A 109 5.41 -11.20 -13.81
C ASN A 109 5.40 -11.30 -12.27
N ASN A 110 5.72 -10.22 -11.57
CA ASN A 110 5.74 -10.15 -10.12
C ASN A 110 4.39 -9.75 -9.51
N ILE A 111 3.39 -9.38 -10.34
CA ILE A 111 2.02 -9.18 -9.86
C ILE A 111 1.26 -10.52 -9.91
N ARG A 112 0.60 -10.87 -8.80
CA ARG A 112 -0.23 -12.08 -8.74
C ARG A 112 -1.42 -11.88 -7.81
N LYS A 113 -2.39 -12.80 -7.93
CA LYS A 113 -3.49 -12.94 -6.98
C LYS A 113 -2.94 -13.16 -5.58
N ILE A 114 -3.60 -12.59 -4.58
CA ILE A 114 -3.28 -12.86 -3.18
C ILE A 114 -3.51 -14.35 -2.90
N ASP A 115 -2.50 -15.01 -2.37
CA ASP A 115 -2.64 -16.31 -1.71
C ASP A 115 -2.87 -16.01 -0.23
N TYR A 116 -4.12 -16.12 0.24
CA TYR A 116 -4.49 -15.67 1.57
C TYR A 116 -3.63 -16.32 2.67
N ASP A 117 -3.44 -17.64 2.61
CA ASP A 117 -2.76 -18.36 3.69
C ASP A 117 -1.26 -18.00 3.74
N TYR A 118 -0.64 -17.73 2.60
CA TYR A 118 0.76 -17.31 2.51
C TYR A 118 0.97 -15.80 2.79
N ASP A 119 0.11 -14.95 2.23
CA ASP A 119 0.33 -13.50 2.14
C ASP A 119 -0.25 -12.70 3.31
N ILE A 120 -1.18 -13.26 4.08
CA ILE A 120 -1.89 -12.52 5.14
C ILE A 120 -0.93 -11.93 6.18
N LYS A 121 0.25 -12.53 6.38
CA LYS A 121 1.30 -11.98 7.25
C LYS A 121 1.78 -10.60 6.79
N TYR A 122 1.90 -10.40 5.47
CA TYR A 122 2.31 -9.12 4.89
C TYR A 122 1.20 -8.08 5.01
N LEU A 123 -0.03 -8.46 4.66
CA LEU A 123 -1.20 -7.58 4.74
C LEU A 123 -1.47 -7.13 6.19
N LYS A 124 -1.45 -8.07 7.15
CA LYS A 124 -1.62 -7.77 8.58
C LYS A 124 -0.62 -6.73 9.06
N LYS A 125 0.66 -6.92 8.71
CA LYS A 125 1.71 -6.01 9.15
C LYS A 125 1.59 -4.66 8.46
N PHE A 126 1.35 -4.62 7.15
CA PHE A 126 1.31 -3.35 6.42
C PHE A 126 0.05 -2.53 6.74
N ILE A 127 -1.12 -3.14 6.72
CA ILE A 127 -2.39 -2.47 7.01
C ILE A 127 -2.50 -2.17 8.51
N GLY A 128 -2.08 -3.09 9.38
CA GLY A 128 -2.14 -2.96 10.84
C GLY A 128 -1.29 -1.82 11.41
N VAL A 129 -0.27 -1.38 10.65
CA VAL A 129 0.53 -0.19 10.95
C VAL A 129 -0.27 1.10 10.76
N LYS A 130 -1.21 1.13 9.80
CA LYS A 130 -2.04 2.30 9.50
C LYS A 130 -3.31 2.34 10.35
N GLN A 131 -3.98 1.20 10.51
CA GLN A 131 -5.30 1.11 11.15
C GLN A 131 -5.49 -0.19 11.93
N ASP A 132 -6.61 -0.33 12.64
CA ASP A 132 -6.99 -1.60 13.27
C ASP A 132 -7.43 -2.61 12.21
N LEU A 133 -6.98 -3.85 12.36
CA LEU A 133 -7.34 -4.94 11.44
C LEU A 133 -7.90 -6.11 12.24
N PRO A 134 -9.15 -5.99 12.75
CA PRO A 134 -9.75 -7.02 13.57
C PRO A 134 -10.00 -8.31 12.78
N LYS A 135 -10.28 -9.39 13.51
CA LYS A 135 -10.49 -10.73 12.92
C LYS A 135 -11.55 -10.73 11.81
N ASN A 136 -12.59 -9.90 11.93
CA ASN A 136 -13.65 -9.80 10.93
C ASN A 136 -13.14 -9.25 9.59
N ASN A 137 -12.29 -8.21 9.60
CA ASN A 137 -11.64 -7.74 8.37
C ASN A 137 -10.74 -8.81 7.76
N LEU A 138 -10.01 -9.59 8.57
CA LEU A 138 -9.19 -10.68 8.04
C LEU A 138 -10.04 -11.74 7.31
N LEU A 139 -11.23 -12.04 7.84
CA LEU A 139 -12.17 -12.94 7.18
C LEU A 139 -12.81 -12.30 5.94
N ALA A 140 -13.09 -11.00 5.97
CA ALA A 140 -13.58 -10.24 4.82
C ALA A 140 -12.53 -10.23 3.68
N ILE A 141 -11.25 -9.99 3.99
CA ILE A 141 -10.14 -10.08 3.04
C ILE A 141 -10.09 -11.47 2.41
N ARG A 142 -10.19 -12.54 3.20
CA ARG A 142 -10.23 -13.92 2.68
C ARG A 142 -11.35 -14.10 1.66
N LYS A 143 -12.57 -13.72 2.04
CA LYS A 143 -13.75 -13.83 1.18
C LYS A 143 -13.60 -12.97 -0.09
N ALA A 144 -13.05 -11.76 0.02
CA ALA A 144 -12.81 -10.88 -1.12
C ALA A 144 -11.83 -11.48 -2.14
N VAL A 145 -10.74 -12.09 -1.66
CA VAL A 145 -9.77 -12.81 -2.50
C VAL A 145 -10.43 -13.98 -3.22
N GLU A 146 -11.37 -14.68 -2.57
CA GLU A 146 -12.10 -15.81 -3.18
C GLU A 146 -13.08 -15.35 -4.29
N ILE A 147 -13.84 -14.27 -4.07
CA ILE A 147 -14.91 -13.84 -4.98
C ILE A 147 -14.47 -12.82 -6.04
N LEU A 148 -13.41 -12.06 -5.78
CA LEU A 148 -12.84 -11.04 -6.68
C LEU A 148 -11.30 -11.15 -6.72
N PRO A 149 -10.75 -12.31 -7.13
CA PRO A 149 -9.30 -12.49 -7.17
C PRO A 149 -8.60 -11.56 -8.19
N GLU A 150 -9.32 -11.06 -9.20
CA GLU A 150 -8.77 -10.19 -10.25
C GLU A 150 -8.35 -8.80 -9.74
N LEU A 151 -8.92 -8.35 -8.63
CA LEU A 151 -8.65 -7.05 -8.02
C LEU A 151 -8.08 -7.14 -6.60
N ASN A 152 -7.76 -8.35 -6.15
CA ASN A 152 -7.13 -8.60 -4.87
C ASN A 152 -5.74 -9.20 -5.14
N LEU A 153 -4.75 -8.31 -5.21
CA LEU A 153 -3.43 -8.59 -5.78
C LEU A 153 -2.30 -8.24 -4.83
N ILE A 154 -1.18 -8.93 -4.98
CA ILE A 154 0.09 -8.62 -4.34
C ILE A 154 1.15 -8.45 -5.42
N ILE A 155 2.13 -7.59 -5.17
CA ILE A 155 3.28 -7.40 -6.05
C ILE A 155 4.56 -7.57 -5.23
N THR A 156 5.55 -8.22 -5.83
CA THR A 156 6.92 -8.30 -5.31
C THR A 156 7.89 -7.49 -6.16
N ASP A 157 9.03 -7.14 -5.58
CA ASP A 157 10.17 -6.65 -6.36
C ASP A 157 10.87 -7.79 -7.10
N ASP A 158 11.90 -7.45 -7.88
CA ASP A 158 12.68 -8.42 -8.66
C ASP A 158 13.51 -9.38 -7.80
N ALA A 159 13.69 -9.06 -6.51
CA ALA A 159 14.32 -9.95 -5.53
C ALA A 159 13.31 -10.86 -4.83
N GLY A 160 12.01 -10.73 -5.15
CA GLY A 160 10.94 -11.55 -4.60
C GLY A 160 10.41 -11.06 -3.24
N TYR A 161 10.82 -9.88 -2.77
CA TYR A 161 10.30 -9.30 -1.54
C TYR A 161 9.01 -8.54 -1.79
N TYR A 162 8.17 -8.48 -0.76
CA TYR A 162 6.91 -7.76 -0.79
C TYR A 162 7.12 -6.28 -1.19
N ALA A 163 6.47 -5.85 -2.27
CA ALA A 163 6.55 -4.49 -2.81
C ALA A 163 5.21 -3.74 -2.73
N GLY A 164 4.09 -4.43 -2.55
CA GLY A 164 2.78 -3.78 -2.45
C GLY A 164 1.60 -4.74 -2.56
N HIS A 165 0.40 -4.17 -2.48
CA HIS A 165 -0.86 -4.89 -2.65
C HIS A 165 -2.00 -3.94 -3.05
N VAL A 166 -3.11 -4.56 -3.47
CA VAL A 166 -4.44 -3.96 -3.48
C VAL A 166 -5.45 -4.96 -2.90
N VAL A 167 -6.35 -4.45 -2.07
CA VAL A 167 -7.48 -5.20 -1.52
C VAL A 167 -8.76 -4.45 -1.84
N ILE A 168 -9.66 -5.08 -2.59
CA ILE A 168 -10.95 -4.52 -3.01
C ILE A 168 -12.07 -5.45 -2.56
N PHE A 169 -13.04 -4.89 -1.83
CA PHE A 169 -14.23 -5.59 -1.38
C PHE A 169 -15.41 -5.29 -2.32
N PRO A 170 -16.04 -6.31 -2.91
CA PRO A 170 -17.36 -6.14 -3.50
C PRO A 170 -18.40 -6.11 -2.37
N ILE A 171 -18.86 -4.92 -1.98
CA ILE A 171 -19.76 -4.72 -0.84
C ILE A 171 -21.22 -4.57 -1.28
N ASN A 172 -22.15 -4.88 -0.38
CA ASN A 172 -23.56 -4.59 -0.61
C ASN A 172 -23.88 -3.08 -0.46
N GLU A 173 -25.04 -2.68 -0.98
CA GLU A 173 -25.51 -1.29 -0.94
C GLU A 173 -25.70 -0.75 0.48
N ALA A 174 -26.19 -1.56 1.42
CA ALA A 174 -26.39 -1.13 2.80
C ALA A 174 -25.06 -0.79 3.48
N THR A 175 -24.01 -1.59 3.26
CA THR A 175 -22.65 -1.31 3.76
C THR A 175 -22.09 -0.05 3.12
N PHE A 176 -22.25 0.11 1.79
CA PHE A 176 -21.82 1.30 1.08
C PHE A 176 -22.47 2.57 1.65
N LEU A 177 -23.79 2.58 1.82
CA LEU A 177 -24.52 3.74 2.36
C LEU A 177 -24.06 4.07 3.77
N LYS A 178 -23.80 3.07 4.62
CA LYS A 178 -23.28 3.31 5.98
C LYS A 178 -21.89 3.94 5.96
N LEU A 179 -20.97 3.46 5.12
CA LEU A 179 -19.64 4.06 4.97
C LEU A 179 -19.73 5.49 4.43
N ARG A 180 -20.56 5.69 3.40
CA ARG A 180 -20.84 6.99 2.77
C ARG A 180 -21.42 7.99 3.77
N ASN A 181 -22.28 7.56 4.70
CA ASN A 181 -22.91 8.42 5.70
C ASN A 181 -22.14 8.50 7.03
N LYS A 182 -20.96 7.87 7.13
CA LYS A 182 -20.16 7.76 8.37
C LYS A 182 -20.87 7.04 9.53
N GLU A 183 -21.77 6.12 9.20
CA GLU A 183 -22.48 5.27 10.15
C GLU A 183 -21.74 3.95 10.44
N MET A 184 -20.68 3.67 9.67
CA MET A 184 -19.83 2.48 9.79
C MET A 184 -18.39 2.88 9.50
N LYS A 185 -17.45 2.27 10.22
CA LYS A 185 -16.00 2.36 9.96
C LYS A 185 -15.51 1.14 9.18
N GLU A 186 -14.33 1.27 8.57
CA GLU A 186 -13.71 0.18 7.80
C GLU A 186 -13.46 -1.07 8.64
N GLU A 187 -13.15 -0.92 9.92
CA GLU A 187 -12.89 -2.01 10.85
C GLU A 187 -14.15 -2.80 11.26
N GLU A 188 -15.32 -2.28 10.89
CA GLU A 188 -16.61 -2.93 11.15
C GLU A 188 -17.08 -3.79 9.97
N ILE A 189 -16.39 -3.76 8.83
CA ILE A 189 -16.73 -4.57 7.65
C ILE A 189 -16.48 -6.06 7.95
N THR A 190 -17.50 -6.88 7.68
CA THR A 190 -17.51 -8.33 7.92
C THR A 190 -17.75 -9.10 6.62
N ILE A 191 -17.65 -10.43 6.68
CA ILE A 191 -18.00 -11.31 5.55
C ILE A 191 -19.45 -11.15 5.06
N ASN A 192 -20.38 -10.70 5.91
CA ASN A 192 -21.78 -10.53 5.55
C ASN A 192 -22.02 -9.27 4.72
N ASP A 193 -21.06 -8.34 4.75
CA ASP A 193 -21.09 -7.12 3.97
C ASP A 193 -20.68 -7.35 2.51
N LEU A 194 -20.01 -8.49 2.22
CA LEU A 194 -19.47 -8.82 0.90
C LEU A 194 -20.47 -9.63 0.07
N VAL A 195 -20.58 -9.29 -1.21
CA VAL A 195 -21.49 -9.92 -2.19
C VAL A 195 -20.76 -10.43 -3.42
N ASP A 196 -21.34 -11.41 -4.11
CA ASP A 196 -20.87 -11.77 -5.45
C ASP A 196 -21.32 -10.71 -6.46
N TYR A 197 -20.40 -9.82 -6.81
CA TYR A 197 -20.64 -8.67 -7.69
C TYR A 197 -21.24 -9.04 -9.04
N LYS A 198 -21.08 -10.28 -9.51
CA LYS A 198 -21.61 -10.74 -10.81
C LYS A 198 -23.13 -10.85 -10.83
N ASN A 199 -23.76 -10.93 -9.65
CA ASN A 199 -25.22 -11.10 -9.51
C ASN A 199 -25.95 -9.77 -9.25
N HIS A 200 -25.27 -8.64 -9.37
CA HIS A 200 -25.83 -7.31 -9.11
C HIS A 200 -25.82 -6.45 -10.37
N GLU A 201 -26.91 -5.73 -10.62
CA GLU A 201 -27.01 -4.76 -11.71
C GLU A 201 -26.10 -3.55 -11.48
N ASN A 202 -25.90 -3.15 -10.22
CA ASN A 202 -25.04 -2.03 -9.84
C ASN A 202 -24.02 -2.49 -8.77
N PRO A 203 -22.99 -3.27 -9.13
CA PRO A 203 -22.00 -3.73 -8.17
C PRO A 203 -21.19 -2.58 -7.58
N ILE A 204 -20.81 -2.71 -6.30
CA ILE A 204 -20.06 -1.69 -5.57
C ILE A 204 -18.70 -2.26 -5.17
N PHE A 205 -17.63 -1.63 -5.65
CA PHE A 205 -16.24 -2.00 -5.42
C PHE A 205 -15.61 -1.00 -4.45
N TYR A 206 -15.41 -1.45 -3.22
CA TYR A 206 -14.77 -0.67 -2.16
C TYR A 206 -13.27 -0.97 -2.11
N ASN A 207 -12.43 0.00 -2.44
CA ASN A 207 -10.98 -0.11 -2.29
C ASN A 207 -10.60 0.09 -0.82
N PHE A 208 -10.33 -1.03 -0.14
CA PHE A 208 -10.07 -1.12 1.29
C PHE A 208 -8.63 -0.76 1.65
N ASP A 209 -7.63 -1.25 0.90
CA ASP A 209 -6.27 -0.71 0.98
C ASP A 209 -5.55 -0.89 -0.35
N ILE A 210 -4.74 0.12 -0.68
CA ILE A 210 -3.78 0.04 -1.77
C ILE A 210 -2.46 0.64 -1.29
N ALA A 211 -1.38 -0.09 -1.54
CA ALA A 211 -0.05 0.36 -1.20
C ALA A 211 0.99 -0.21 -2.16
N ALA A 212 2.01 0.60 -2.43
CA ALA A 212 3.17 0.18 -3.18
C ALA A 212 4.41 0.93 -2.66
N ASP A 213 5.55 0.26 -2.70
CA ASP A 213 6.83 0.74 -2.23
C ASP A 213 7.49 1.75 -3.18
N ASN A 214 7.04 1.88 -4.42
CA ASN A 214 7.49 2.86 -5.38
C ASN A 214 6.42 3.11 -6.47
N ASN A 215 6.63 4.11 -7.33
CA ASN A 215 5.68 4.45 -8.40
C ASN A 215 5.55 3.36 -9.47
N TYR A 216 6.61 2.59 -9.74
CA TYR A 216 6.58 1.51 -10.72
C TYR A 216 5.73 0.34 -10.21
N SER A 217 5.87 -0.07 -8.95
CA SER A 217 4.99 -1.07 -8.33
C SER A 217 3.54 -0.59 -8.31
N LEU A 218 3.30 0.69 -7.98
CA LEU A 218 1.97 1.30 -8.01
C LEU A 218 1.37 1.30 -9.42
N TYR A 219 2.21 1.49 -10.45
CA TYR A 219 1.78 1.46 -11.85
C TYR A 219 0.98 0.20 -12.14
N PHE A 220 1.56 -0.97 -11.88
CA PHE A 220 0.93 -2.24 -12.22
C PHE A 220 -0.33 -2.52 -11.43
N LEU A 221 -0.36 -2.15 -10.14
CA LEU A 221 -1.55 -2.30 -9.31
C LEU A 221 -2.71 -1.46 -9.86
N VAL A 222 -2.48 -0.16 -10.08
CA VAL A 222 -3.53 0.75 -10.57
C VAL A 222 -3.89 0.45 -12.03
N ASN A 223 -2.91 0.14 -12.88
CA ASN A 223 -3.14 -0.27 -14.27
C ASN A 223 -4.04 -1.51 -14.34
N THR A 224 -3.82 -2.51 -13.48
CA THR A 224 -4.67 -3.70 -13.43
C THR A 224 -6.10 -3.38 -13.03
N ILE A 225 -6.29 -2.48 -12.04
CA ILE A 225 -7.62 -1.99 -11.65
C ILE A 225 -8.30 -1.30 -12.84
N LEU A 226 -7.60 -0.36 -13.49
CA LEU A 226 -8.13 0.39 -14.61
C LEU A 226 -8.48 -0.50 -15.80
N LYS A 227 -7.63 -1.49 -16.10
CA LYS A 227 -7.87 -2.49 -17.14
C LYS A 227 -9.10 -3.33 -16.84
N PHE A 228 -9.25 -3.82 -15.61
CA PHE A 228 -10.45 -4.55 -15.18
C PHE A 228 -11.71 -3.74 -15.48
N PHE A 229 -11.76 -2.47 -15.08
CA PHE A 229 -12.94 -1.62 -15.32
C PHE A 229 -13.11 -1.18 -16.78
N SER A 230 -12.03 -1.09 -17.55
CA SER A 230 -12.09 -0.90 -19.00
C SER A 230 -12.80 -2.08 -19.67
N ASP A 231 -12.40 -3.30 -19.32
CA ASP A 231 -12.94 -4.56 -19.85
C ASP A 231 -14.29 -4.95 -19.20
N PHE A 232 -14.64 -4.35 -18.06
CA PHE A 232 -15.86 -4.68 -17.32
C PHE A 232 -17.09 -4.29 -18.13
N LYS A 233 -17.88 -5.30 -18.52
CA LYS A 233 -19.03 -5.13 -19.43
C LYS A 233 -20.12 -4.25 -18.84
N ASN A 234 -20.35 -4.36 -17.54
CA ASN A 234 -21.33 -3.54 -16.85
C ASN A 234 -20.70 -2.18 -16.54
N LYS A 235 -21.22 -1.12 -17.16
CA LYS A 235 -20.75 0.26 -16.92
C LYS A 235 -21.50 0.96 -15.79
N GLU A 236 -22.58 0.36 -15.29
CA GLU A 236 -23.30 0.81 -14.11
C GLU A 236 -22.70 0.12 -12.88
N TYR A 237 -21.72 0.76 -12.24
CA TYR A 237 -21.08 0.27 -11.03
C TYR A 237 -20.59 1.45 -10.19
N THR A 238 -20.35 1.22 -8.90
CA THR A 238 -19.73 2.22 -8.02
C THR A 238 -18.34 1.77 -7.63
N TYR A 239 -17.35 2.65 -7.77
CA TYR A 239 -16.04 2.52 -7.15
C TYR A 239 -15.91 3.56 -6.04
N CYS A 240 -15.52 3.13 -4.86
CA CYS A 240 -15.39 4.02 -3.70
C CYS A 240 -14.24 3.62 -2.78
N CYS A 241 -13.78 4.57 -1.96
CA CYS A 241 -12.69 4.35 -1.02
C CYS A 241 -12.68 5.40 0.09
N ILE A 242 -12.03 5.07 1.21
CA ILE A 242 -11.59 6.08 2.19
C ILE A 242 -10.10 6.34 1.96
N ALA A 243 -9.78 7.48 1.38
CA ALA A 243 -8.41 7.91 1.17
C ALA A 243 -7.89 8.62 2.42
N THR A 244 -6.78 8.16 2.96
CA THR A 244 -6.13 8.75 4.15
C THR A 244 -4.79 9.42 3.83
N ARG A 245 -4.15 9.03 2.72
CA ARG A 245 -2.85 9.55 2.29
C ARG A 245 -3.00 10.89 1.57
N HIS A 246 -2.22 11.87 1.98
CA HIS A 246 -2.26 13.21 1.39
C HIS A 246 -1.78 13.25 -0.07
N ASP A 247 -0.87 12.35 -0.46
CA ASP A 247 -0.30 12.33 -1.80
C ASP A 247 -1.28 11.85 -2.89
N SER A 248 -2.33 11.11 -2.51
CA SER A 248 -3.25 10.48 -3.47
C SER A 248 -4.51 11.29 -3.79
N PHE A 249 -4.74 12.45 -3.15
CA PHE A 249 -5.99 13.21 -3.37
C PHE A 249 -6.15 13.71 -4.80
N LEU A 250 -5.08 14.23 -5.40
CA LEU A 250 -5.10 14.68 -6.79
C LEU A 250 -5.36 13.50 -7.74
N LEU A 251 -4.81 12.32 -7.43
CA LEU A 251 -5.05 11.11 -8.22
C LEU A 251 -6.54 10.76 -8.25
N TYR A 252 -7.24 10.76 -7.11
CA TYR A 252 -8.68 10.46 -7.07
C TYR A 252 -9.53 11.49 -7.82
N GLU A 253 -9.18 12.77 -7.76
CA GLU A 253 -9.84 13.82 -8.55
C GLU A 253 -9.62 13.61 -10.06
N GLN A 254 -8.40 13.26 -10.47
CA GLN A 254 -8.08 12.95 -11.86
C GLN A 254 -8.76 11.68 -12.37
N LEU A 255 -9.06 10.72 -11.48
CA LEU A 255 -9.86 9.52 -11.76
C LEU A 255 -11.38 9.83 -11.86
N ALA A 256 -11.77 11.10 -11.79
CA ALA A 256 -13.16 11.57 -11.86
C ALA A 256 -14.05 11.07 -10.71
N LEU A 257 -13.47 10.78 -9.55
CA LEU A 257 -14.24 10.46 -8.35
C LEU A 257 -14.66 11.72 -7.60
N ASN A 258 -15.87 11.69 -7.03
CA ASN A 258 -16.44 12.77 -6.25
C ASN A 258 -16.12 12.60 -4.77
N ILE A 259 -15.77 13.69 -4.09
CA ILE A 259 -15.61 13.71 -2.63
C ILE A 259 -16.99 13.85 -1.99
N VAL A 260 -17.39 12.89 -1.16
CA VAL A 260 -18.66 12.93 -0.41
C VAL A 260 -18.47 13.64 0.92
N TRP A 261 -17.39 13.29 1.63
CA TRP A 261 -17.06 13.92 2.90
C TRP A 261 -15.56 13.98 3.12
N LYS A 262 -15.15 14.92 3.99
CA LYS A 262 -13.79 15.09 4.49
C LYS A 262 -13.85 15.06 6.02
N GLU A 263 -12.80 14.55 6.64
CA GLU A 263 -12.56 14.70 8.08
C GLU A 263 -11.42 15.69 8.33
N GLU A 264 -11.39 16.23 9.54
CA GLU A 264 -10.24 16.97 10.04
C GLU A 264 -9.00 16.06 10.11
N PRO A 265 -7.79 16.62 9.98
CA PRO A 265 -6.57 15.87 10.14
C PRO A 265 -6.53 15.17 11.50
N LYS A 266 -6.09 13.91 11.52
CA LYS A 266 -5.92 13.13 12.75
C LYS A 266 -4.65 12.30 12.70
N LEU A 267 -4.18 11.85 13.85
CA LEU A 267 -3.01 10.97 13.92
C LEU A 267 -3.45 9.51 13.80
N ASN A 268 -2.70 8.72 13.04
CA ASN A 268 -2.83 7.27 13.02
C ASN A 268 -2.05 6.61 14.18
N LYS A 269 -2.03 5.27 14.21
CA LYS A 269 -1.33 4.50 15.25
C LYS A 269 0.18 4.76 15.35
N MET A 270 0.80 5.27 14.30
CA MET A 270 2.22 5.64 14.27
C MET A 270 2.46 7.13 14.62
N ASN A 271 1.45 7.85 15.11
CA ASN A 271 1.50 9.30 15.27
C ASN A 271 1.80 10.05 13.96
N LEU A 272 1.41 9.47 12.82
CA LEU A 272 1.53 10.10 11.51
C LEU A 272 0.20 10.72 11.13
N GLU A 273 0.25 11.95 10.64
CA GLU A 273 -0.93 12.71 10.23
C GLU A 273 -1.59 12.07 9.00
N ILE A 274 -2.91 11.86 9.10
CA ILE A 274 -3.79 11.34 8.05
C ILE A 274 -4.97 12.27 7.83
N TYR A 275 -5.51 12.26 6.62
CA TYR A 275 -6.61 13.15 6.22
C TYR A 275 -7.73 12.34 5.56
N PRO A 276 -8.62 11.71 6.34
CA PRO A 276 -9.65 10.83 5.80
C PRO A 276 -10.63 11.58 4.87
N ARG A 277 -10.85 11.01 3.69
CA ARG A 277 -11.80 11.52 2.69
C ARG A 277 -12.49 10.34 2.01
N PHE A 278 -13.81 10.40 1.87
CA PHE A 278 -14.55 9.39 1.12
C PHE A 278 -14.77 9.86 -0.30
N TYR A 279 -14.37 9.01 -1.24
CA TYR A 279 -14.54 9.21 -2.66
C TYR A 279 -15.52 8.18 -3.21
N GLU A 280 -16.38 8.59 -4.14
CA GLU A 280 -17.28 7.70 -4.87
C GLU A 280 -17.44 8.13 -6.34
N GLY A 281 -17.78 7.19 -7.20
CA GLY A 281 -18.12 7.45 -8.59
C GLY A 281 -17.95 6.22 -9.46
N THR A 282 -17.81 6.43 -10.76
CA THR A 282 -17.40 5.41 -11.71
C THR A 282 -16.06 5.82 -12.31
N LEU A 283 -15.30 4.86 -12.86
CA LEU A 283 -14.06 5.17 -13.57
C LEU A 283 -14.31 5.40 -15.08
N ASN A 284 -15.57 5.32 -15.55
CA ASN A 284 -15.92 5.41 -16.97
C ASN A 284 -15.44 6.72 -17.60
N SER A 285 -15.80 7.85 -16.98
CA SER A 285 -15.42 9.19 -17.46
C SER A 285 -13.91 9.39 -17.57
N PHE A 286 -13.13 8.71 -16.72
CA PHE A 286 -11.68 8.71 -16.82
C PHE A 286 -11.21 7.78 -17.93
N LEU A 287 -11.74 6.55 -18.02
CA LEU A 287 -11.32 5.54 -19.00
C LEU A 287 -11.66 5.90 -20.45
N GLU A 288 -12.72 6.67 -20.69
CA GLU A 288 -13.16 7.10 -22.03
C GLU A 288 -12.32 8.24 -22.64
N LYS A 289 -11.57 8.98 -21.81
CA LYS A 289 -10.71 10.11 -22.23
C LYS A 289 -9.36 9.65 -22.78
#